data_AF-A0A1H1NF82-F1
#
_entry.id   AF-A0A1H1NF82-F1
#
_cell.length_a   1.000
_cell.length_b   1.000
_cell.length_c   1.000
_cell.angle_alpha   90.00
_cell.angle_beta   90.00
_cell.angle_gamma   90.00
#
_symmetry.space_group_name_H-M   'P 1'
#
loop_
_entity.id
_entity.type
_entity.pdbx_description
1 polymer ?
#
loop_
_entity_poly.entity_id
_entity_poly.type
_entity_poly.pdbx_seq_one_letter_code
_entity_poly.pdbx_strand_id
1 'polypeptide(L)'
;MGRVLPIVVAIALLVYALIDCLQTDSTRFRSLNRVAWVAIIVLIPLIGPILWLVLGKERARPQRPTGPPPRPLAPDDDPEFLRHLRDIDTKHEQMLNQWEADLRRREDEIQRKKDAEAARAAEEAEARRQAEARKREDEARQHTDDEDDSR
;
A
#
# COMPACT_ATOMS: atom_id res chain seq x y z
N MET A 1 7.53 24.52 -27.04
CA MET A 1 6.21 24.72 -27.70
C MET A 1 4.99 24.60 -26.77
N GLY A 2 5.09 24.10 -25.53
CA GLY A 2 3.93 24.03 -24.62
C GLY A 2 3.38 25.37 -24.10
N ARG A 3 4.08 26.49 -24.32
CA ARG A 3 3.68 27.84 -23.86
C ARG A 3 2.63 28.52 -24.74
N VAL A 4 2.53 28.13 -26.01
CA VAL A 4 1.56 28.71 -26.97
C VAL A 4 0.21 28.00 -26.93
N LEU A 5 0.18 26.77 -26.42
CA LEU A 5 -1.03 25.95 -26.28
C LEU A 5 -2.15 26.65 -25.47
N PRO A 6 -1.91 27.25 -24.28
CA PRO A 6 -2.99 27.94 -23.55
C PRO A 6 -3.50 29.19 -24.27
N ILE A 7 -2.64 29.90 -25.01
CA ILE A 7 -3.01 31.10 -25.77
C ILE A 7 -3.91 30.71 -26.94
N VAL A 8 -3.56 29.64 -27.66
CA VAL A 8 -4.38 29.11 -28.77
C VAL A 8 -5.73 28.61 -28.28
N VAL A 9 -5.77 27.94 -27.13
CA VAL A 9 -7.05 27.49 -26.51
C VAL A 9 -7.91 28.69 -26.12
N ALA A 10 -7.33 29.73 -25.51
CA ALA A 10 -8.07 30.94 -25.13
C ALA A 10 -8.67 31.66 -26.35
N ILE A 11 -7.90 31.79 -27.43
CA ILE A 11 -8.37 32.42 -28.68
C ILE A 11 -9.43 31.56 -29.36
N ALA A 12 -9.26 30.24 -29.43
CA ALA A 12 -10.24 29.33 -30.01
C ALA A 12 -11.58 29.36 -29.25
N LEU A 13 -11.54 29.40 -27.91
CA LEU A 13 -12.72 29.54 -27.07
C LEU A 13 -13.41 30.91 -27.24
N LEU A 14 -12.63 31.98 -27.40
CA LEU A 14 -13.17 33.32 -27.63
C LEU A 14 -13.90 33.43 -28.98
N VAL A 15 -13.32 32.87 -30.04
CA VAL A 15 -13.95 32.81 -31.37
C VAL A 15 -15.19 31.92 -31.35
N TYR A 16 -15.11 30.75 -30.70
CA TYR A 16 -16.25 29.84 -30.58
C TYR A 16 -17.42 30.48 -29.80
N ALA A 17 -17.16 31.12 -28.66
CA ALA A 17 -18.18 31.84 -27.89
C ALA A 17 -18.80 33.00 -28.67
N LEU A 18 -18.01 33.68 -29.51
CA LEU A 18 -18.50 34.75 -30.37
C LEU A 18 -19.45 34.22 -31.46
N ILE A 19 -19.09 33.09 -32.10
CA ILE A 19 -19.91 32.44 -33.12
C ILE A 19 -21.22 31.90 -32.52
N ASP A 20 -21.16 31.33 -31.32
CA ASP A 20 -22.33 30.77 -30.62
C ASP A 20 -23.27 31.86 -30.06
N CYS A 21 -22.70 32.99 -29.61
CA CYS A 21 -23.47 34.20 -29.24
C CYS A 21 -24.24 34.77 -30.44
N LEU A 22 -23.66 34.70 -31.63
CA LEU A 22 -24.31 35.14 -32.86
C LEU A 22 -25.36 34.14 -33.37
N GLN A 23 -25.28 32.86 -32.99
CA GLN A 23 -26.20 31.82 -33.43
C GLN A 23 -27.46 31.64 -32.56
N THR A 24 -27.57 32.30 -31.41
CA THR A 24 -28.71 32.08 -30.51
C THR A 24 -29.82 33.12 -30.66
N ASP A 25 -30.92 32.71 -31.31
CA ASP A 25 -32.21 33.42 -31.30
C ASP A 25 -33.00 33.17 -30.00
N SER A 26 -33.78 34.16 -29.61
CA SER A 26 -34.22 34.52 -28.26
C SER A 26 -35.58 33.96 -27.86
N THR A 27 -35.90 32.71 -28.16
CA THR A 27 -37.26 32.22 -27.91
C THR A 27 -37.35 30.92 -27.09
N ARG A 28 -37.91 31.09 -25.88
CA ARG A 28 -38.49 30.06 -24.99
C ARG A 28 -37.50 29.12 -24.28
N PHE A 29 -36.98 29.54 -23.14
CA PHE A 29 -37.50 29.16 -21.81
C PHE A 29 -36.58 29.63 -20.66
N ARG A 30 -37.24 30.00 -19.55
CA ARG A 30 -36.76 30.64 -18.34
C ARG A 30 -36.26 29.59 -17.32
N SER A 31 -34.94 29.52 -17.06
CA SER A 31 -34.33 29.32 -15.70
C SER A 31 -32.93 28.69 -15.66
N LEU A 32 -32.33 28.19 -16.74
CA LEU A 32 -30.93 27.76 -16.71
C LEU A 32 -30.08 28.69 -17.56
N ASN A 33 -29.53 29.68 -16.86
CA ASN A 33 -28.71 30.77 -17.38
C ASN A 33 -27.56 30.19 -18.25
N ARG A 34 -27.71 30.24 -19.59
CA ARG A 34 -26.68 29.82 -20.57
C ARG A 34 -25.31 30.44 -20.26
N VAL A 35 -25.32 31.66 -19.73
CA VAL A 35 -24.12 32.41 -19.34
C VAL A 35 -23.48 31.84 -18.08
N ALA A 36 -24.24 31.23 -17.17
CA ALA A 36 -23.70 30.64 -15.95
C ALA A 36 -22.88 29.37 -16.25
N TRP A 37 -23.33 28.52 -17.17
CA TRP A 37 -22.55 27.33 -17.58
C TRP A 37 -21.28 27.71 -18.32
N VAL A 38 -21.35 28.72 -19.21
CA VAL A 38 -20.17 29.26 -19.90
C VAL A 38 -19.21 29.92 -18.90
N ALA A 39 -19.73 30.68 -17.94
CA ALA A 39 -18.92 31.26 -16.86
C ALA A 39 -18.22 30.16 -16.07
N ILE A 40 -18.88 29.06 -15.70
CA ILE A 40 -18.27 27.93 -14.99
C ILE A 40 -17.12 27.32 -15.82
N ILE A 41 -17.33 27.05 -17.11
CA ILE A 41 -16.32 26.43 -17.98
C ILE A 41 -15.10 27.37 -18.20
N VAL A 42 -15.32 28.68 -18.19
CA VAL A 42 -14.24 29.69 -18.33
C VAL A 42 -13.54 29.95 -16.99
N LEU A 43 -14.27 30.02 -15.88
CA LEU A 43 -13.70 30.37 -14.56
C LEU A 43 -12.79 29.25 -14.04
N ILE A 44 -13.14 27.98 -14.26
CA ILE A 44 -12.37 26.82 -13.78
C ILE A 44 -10.90 26.85 -14.25
N PRO A 45 -10.57 27.00 -15.55
CA PRO A 45 -9.18 27.06 -16.02
C PRO A 45 -8.46 28.37 -15.62
N LEU A 46 -9.19 29.42 -15.21
CA LEU A 46 -8.63 30.68 -14.69
C LEU A 46 -8.32 30.60 -13.19
N ILE A 47 -9.20 29.96 -12.41
CA ILE A 47 -9.06 29.82 -10.95
C ILE A 47 -7.88 28.92 -10.60
N GLY A 48 -7.66 27.82 -11.32
CA GLY A 48 -6.54 26.89 -11.06
C GLY A 48 -5.17 27.59 -11.00
N PRO A 49 -4.77 28.34 -12.05
CA PRO A 49 -3.53 29.11 -12.07
C PRO A 49 -3.48 30.22 -11.02
N ILE A 50 -4.59 30.94 -10.79
CA ILE A 50 -4.65 32.02 -9.80
C ILE A 50 -4.42 31.45 -8.38
N LEU A 51 -5.09 30.34 -8.05
CA LEU A 51 -4.97 29.67 -6.76
C LEU A 51 -3.54 29.13 -6.56
N TRP A 52 -2.93 28.57 -7.60
CA TRP A 52 -1.53 28.17 -7.59
C TRP A 52 -0.57 29.34 -7.35
N LEU A 53 -0.81 30.51 -7.94
CA LEU A 53 0.01 31.70 -7.73
C LEU A 53 -0.14 32.31 -6.33
N VAL A 54 -1.30 32.14 -5.69
CA VAL A 54 -1.57 32.64 -4.35
C VAL A 54 -1.02 31.68 -3.29
N LEU A 55 -1.22 30.37 -3.44
CA LEU A 55 -0.78 29.36 -2.47
C LEU A 55 0.66 28.89 -2.70
N GLY A 56 1.10 28.79 -3.95
CA GLY A 56 2.37 28.16 -4.32
C GLY A 56 3.60 29.06 -4.24
N LYS A 57 3.51 30.24 -3.60
CA LYS A 57 4.58 31.24 -3.63
C LYS A 57 5.35 31.37 -2.32
N GLU A 58 6.11 30.33 -1.97
CA GLU A 58 7.38 30.55 -1.29
C GLU A 58 8.37 31.13 -2.30
N ARG A 59 8.72 32.41 -2.13
CA ARG A 59 9.60 33.14 -3.04
C ARG A 59 11.05 32.70 -2.80
N ALA A 60 11.58 31.78 -3.62
CA ALA A 60 13.03 31.71 -3.77
C ALA A 60 13.50 33.00 -4.48
N ARG A 61 14.06 33.93 -3.70
CA ARG A 61 14.62 35.21 -4.18
C ARG A 61 15.69 34.93 -5.24
N PRO A 62 15.63 35.54 -6.45
CA PRO A 62 16.74 35.41 -7.39
C PRO A 62 17.87 36.32 -6.90
N GLN A 63 18.84 35.75 -6.19
CA GLN A 63 20.15 36.39 -6.01
C GLN A 63 20.87 36.31 -7.37
N ARG A 64 21.23 37.48 -7.90
CA ARG A 64 21.98 37.60 -9.15
C ARG A 64 23.38 37.01 -8.92
N PRO A 65 23.82 35.92 -9.59
CA PRO A 65 25.14 35.37 -9.35
C PRO A 65 26.17 36.14 -10.18
N THR A 66 27.08 36.84 -9.52
CA THR A 66 28.40 37.19 -10.06
C THR A 66 29.29 35.96 -9.93
N GLY A 67 29.20 35.05 -10.90
CA GLY A 67 30.01 33.83 -10.98
C GLY A 67 29.48 32.91 -12.09
N PRO A 68 30.28 31.95 -12.58
CA PRO A 68 29.77 30.90 -13.44
C PRO A 68 28.53 30.28 -12.77
N PRO A 69 27.45 29.99 -13.51
CA PRO A 69 26.27 29.38 -12.91
C PRO A 69 26.70 28.14 -12.13
N PRO A 70 26.21 27.92 -10.89
CA PRO A 70 26.47 26.67 -10.18
C PRO A 70 26.10 25.55 -11.14
N ARG A 71 27.10 24.72 -11.49
CA ARG A 71 26.82 23.52 -12.27
C ARG A 71 25.77 22.74 -11.47
N PRO A 72 24.68 22.27 -12.09
CA PRO A 72 23.79 21.33 -11.42
C PRO A 72 24.66 20.21 -10.86
N LEU A 73 24.78 20.10 -9.53
CA LEU A 73 25.44 18.97 -8.91
C LEU A 73 24.65 17.74 -9.35
N ALA A 74 25.34 16.80 -9.99
CA ALA A 74 24.71 15.51 -10.25
C ALA A 74 24.29 14.92 -8.90
N PRO A 75 23.13 14.25 -8.81
CA PRO A 75 22.71 13.60 -7.57
C PRO A 75 23.78 12.70 -6.94
N ASP A 76 24.69 12.15 -7.75
CA ASP A 76 25.80 11.31 -7.32
C ASP A 76 26.89 12.06 -6.51
N ASP A 77 26.99 13.39 -6.65
CA ASP A 77 27.99 14.24 -5.98
C ASP A 77 27.40 15.06 -4.81
N ASP A 78 26.11 14.86 -4.46
CA ASP A 78 25.45 15.58 -3.36
C ASP A 78 25.58 14.82 -2.03
N PRO A 79 26.33 15.34 -1.03
CA PRO A 79 26.53 14.68 0.24
C PRO A 79 25.24 14.47 1.03
N GLU A 80 24.22 15.32 0.86
CA GLU A 80 22.94 15.17 1.55
C GLU A 80 22.09 14.08 0.90
N PHE A 81 22.15 13.93 -0.42
CA PHE A 81 21.49 12.82 -1.12
C PHE A 81 22.09 11.47 -0.72
N LEU A 82 23.42 11.37 -0.67
CA LEU A 82 24.11 10.14 -0.24
C LEU A 82 23.87 9.81 1.24
N ARG A 83 23.74 10.82 2.10
CA ARG A 83 23.30 10.63 3.49
C ARG A 83 21.89 10.06 3.55
N HIS A 84 20.97 10.64 2.80
CA HIS A 84 19.60 10.16 2.75
C HIS A 84 19.49 8.70 2.30
N LEU A 85 20.26 8.31 1.28
CA LEU A 85 20.30 6.91 0.82
C LEU A 85 20.82 5.96 1.91
N ARG A 86 21.88 6.32 2.63
CA ARG A 86 22.40 5.52 3.76
C ARG A 86 21.38 5.41 4.89
N ASP A 87 20.65 6.48 5.19
CA ASP A 87 19.60 6.45 6.21
C ASP A 87 18.43 5.55 5.81
N ILE A 88 18.09 5.50 4.52
CA ILE A 88 17.08 4.56 3.99
C ILE A 88 17.58 3.12 4.12
N ASP A 89 18.82 2.87 3.70
CA ASP A 89 19.42 1.54 3.68
C ASP A 89 19.52 0.95 5.10
N THR A 90 20.02 1.72 6.06
CA THR A 90 20.09 1.32 7.47
C THR A 90 18.72 1.03 8.08
N LYS A 91 17.69 1.83 7.77
CA LYS A 91 16.31 1.55 8.21
C LYS A 91 15.76 0.28 7.57
N HIS A 92 16.11 0.02 6.30
CA HIS A 92 15.68 -1.16 5.58
C HIS A 92 16.29 -2.42 6.19
N GLU A 93 17.60 -2.43 6.45
CA GLU A 93 18.29 -3.53 7.16
C GLU A 93 17.67 -3.79 8.54
N GLN A 94 17.36 -2.74 9.30
CA GLN A 94 16.70 -2.87 10.59
C GLN A 94 15.32 -3.53 10.47
N MET A 95 14.53 -3.14 9.47
CA MET A 95 13.21 -3.73 9.21
C MET A 95 13.32 -5.21 8.84
N LEU A 96 14.29 -5.57 7.99
CA LEU A 96 14.54 -6.97 7.59
C LEU A 96 14.94 -7.84 8.80
N ASN A 97 15.84 -7.35 9.65
CA ASN A 97 16.26 -8.06 10.85
C ASN A 97 15.11 -8.28 11.84
N GLN A 98 14.22 -7.29 11.98
CA GLN A 98 13.02 -7.43 12.81
C GLN A 98 12.06 -8.49 12.27
N TRP A 99 11.84 -8.51 10.95
CA TRP A 99 11.00 -9.54 10.31
C TRP A 99 11.60 -10.95 10.42
N GLU A 100 12.91 -11.10 10.27
CA GLU A 100 13.58 -12.38 10.46
C GLU A 100 13.41 -12.90 11.90
N ALA A 101 13.56 -12.01 12.90
CA ALA A 101 13.37 -12.36 14.30
C ALA A 101 11.93 -12.80 14.61
N ASP A 102 10.93 -12.13 14.02
CA ASP A 102 9.52 -12.50 14.17
C ASP A 102 9.19 -13.84 13.50
N LEU A 103 9.76 -14.11 12.32
CA LEU A 103 9.59 -15.39 11.63
C LEU A 103 10.16 -16.54 12.46
N ARG A 104 11.39 -16.40 12.97
CA ARG A 104 12.04 -17.42 13.82
C ARG A 104 11.21 -17.73 15.06
N ARG A 105 10.70 -16.70 15.75
CA ARG A 105 9.81 -16.89 16.91
C ARG A 105 8.57 -17.72 16.57
N ARG A 106 7.91 -17.40 15.46
CA ARG A 106 6.70 -18.12 15.02
C ARG A 106 7.00 -19.56 14.61
N GLU A 107 8.12 -19.77 13.93
CA GLU A 107 8.55 -21.12 13.55
C GLU A 107 8.84 -21.97 14.80
N ASP A 108 9.56 -21.42 15.79
CA ASP A 108 9.81 -22.08 17.07
C ASP A 108 8.52 -22.42 17.82
N GLU A 109 7.56 -21.49 17.86
CA GLU A 109 6.24 -21.72 18.48
C GLU A 109 5.47 -22.84 17.78
N ILE A 110 5.48 -22.85 16.44
CA ILE A 110 4.83 -23.90 15.64
C ILE A 110 5.52 -25.25 15.89
N GLN A 111 6.85 -25.26 15.92
CA GLN A 111 7.61 -26.49 16.14
C GLN A 111 7.36 -27.04 17.55
N ARG A 112 7.39 -26.19 18.59
CA ARG A 112 7.05 -26.59 19.97
C ARG A 112 5.63 -27.16 20.08
N LYS A 113 4.66 -26.57 19.37
CA LYS A 113 3.29 -27.10 19.34
C LYS A 113 3.23 -28.48 18.68
N LYS A 114 3.92 -28.66 17.55
CA LYS A 114 4.02 -29.95 16.87
C LYS A 114 4.71 -31.00 17.73
N ASP A 115 5.80 -30.65 18.40
CA ASP A 115 6.53 -31.56 19.29
C ASP A 115 5.67 -31.97 20.50
N ALA A 116 4.92 -31.02 21.08
CA ALA A 116 3.98 -31.30 22.16
C ALA A 116 2.79 -32.17 21.69
N GLU A 117 2.28 -31.94 20.48
CA GLU A 117 1.24 -32.76 19.86
C GLU A 117 1.74 -34.18 19.60
N ALA A 118 2.96 -34.33 19.06
CA ALA A 118 3.61 -35.61 18.83
C ALA A 118 3.85 -36.38 20.14
N ALA A 119 4.28 -35.69 21.22
CA ALA A 119 4.45 -36.30 22.54
C ALA A 119 3.11 -36.80 23.11
N ARG A 120 2.04 -36.00 23.02
CA ARG A 120 0.69 -36.42 23.44
C ARG A 120 0.18 -37.62 22.64
N ALA A 121 0.40 -37.62 21.33
CA ALA A 121 0.02 -38.74 20.47
C ALA A 121 0.81 -40.02 20.81
N ALA A 122 2.09 -39.90 21.18
CA ALA A 122 2.90 -41.02 21.62
C ALA A 122 2.42 -41.59 22.97
N GLU A 123 2.13 -40.73 23.95
CA GLU A 123 1.55 -41.14 25.24
C GLU A 123 0.20 -41.83 25.05
N GLU A 124 -0.67 -41.31 24.18
CA GLU A 124 -1.96 -41.94 23.89
C GLU A 124 -1.78 -43.29 23.20
N ALA A 125 -0.83 -43.42 22.27
CA ALA A 125 -0.51 -44.68 21.61
C ALA A 125 0.05 -45.72 22.59
N GLU A 126 0.91 -45.33 23.52
CA GLU A 126 1.42 -46.19 24.59
C GLU A 126 0.31 -46.63 25.54
N ALA A 127 -0.56 -45.70 25.97
CA ALA A 127 -1.72 -46.02 26.81
C ALA A 127 -2.68 -46.99 26.11
N ARG A 128 -2.95 -46.80 24.81
CA ARG A 128 -3.75 -47.73 23.99
C ARG A 128 -3.10 -49.12 23.92
N ARG A 129 -1.79 -49.22 23.68
CA ARG A 129 -1.05 -50.49 23.67
C ARG A 129 -1.11 -51.19 25.03
N GLN A 130 -0.93 -50.46 26.12
CA GLN A 130 -1.01 -51.01 27.47
C GLN A 130 -2.43 -51.50 27.79
N ALA A 131 -3.47 -50.74 27.40
CA ALA A 131 -4.85 -51.14 27.58
C ALA A 131 -5.19 -52.41 26.78
N GLU A 132 -4.74 -52.51 25.53
CA GLU A 132 -4.88 -53.72 24.72
C GLU A 132 -4.13 -54.92 25.33
N ALA A 133 -2.92 -54.72 25.85
CA ALA A 133 -2.15 -55.77 26.51
C ALA A 133 -2.85 -56.28 27.78
N ARG A 134 -3.32 -55.38 28.65
CA ARG A 134 -4.11 -55.74 29.84
C ARG A 134 -5.36 -56.51 29.48
N LYS A 135 -6.10 -56.04 28.47
CA LYS A 135 -7.29 -56.73 27.99
C LYS A 135 -6.98 -58.15 27.51
N ARG A 136 -5.89 -58.35 26.77
CA ARG A 136 -5.44 -59.68 26.33
C ARG A 136 -5.03 -60.59 27.49
N GLU A 137 -4.38 -60.05 28.51
CA GLU A 137 -4.04 -60.80 29.72
C GLU A 137 -5.29 -61.22 30.50
N ASP A 138 -6.27 -60.33 30.65
CA ASP A 138 -7.54 -60.62 31.30
C ASP A 138 -8.33 -61.70 30.54
N GLU A 139 -8.42 -61.59 29.20
CA GLU A 139 -9.04 -62.60 28.34
C GLU A 139 -8.33 -63.96 28.45
N ALA A 140 -7.00 -63.99 28.53
CA ALA A 140 -6.23 -65.22 28.70
C ALA A 140 -6.46 -65.89 30.06
N ARG A 141 -6.53 -65.10 31.16
CA ARG A 141 -6.85 -65.62 32.50
C ARG A 141 -8.25 -66.22 32.55
N GLN A 142 -9.22 -65.55 31.93
CA GLN A 142 -10.59 -66.02 31.88
C GLN A 142 -10.70 -67.36 31.13
N HIS A 143 -9.96 -67.50 30.02
CA HIS A 143 -9.94 -68.75 29.25
C HIS A 143 -9.32 -69.92 30.03
N THR A 144 -8.27 -69.69 30.82
CA THR A 144 -7.64 -70.75 31.61
C THR A 144 -8.50 -71.21 32.80
N ASP A 145 -9.25 -70.30 33.42
CA ASP A 145 -10.15 -70.64 34.52
C ASP A 145 -11.35 -71.49 34.04
N ASP A 146 -11.87 -71.21 32.83
CA ASP A 146 -12.93 -72.02 32.19
C ASP A 146 -12.45 -73.44 31.79
N GLU A 147 -11.16 -73.61 31.49
CA GLU A 147 -10.56 -74.90 31.09
C GLU A 147 -10.34 -75.85 32.28
N ASP A 148 -10.16 -75.32 33.49
CA ASP A 148 -9.97 -76.10 34.73
C ASP A 148 -11.30 -76.56 35.35
N ASP A 149 -12.39 -75.79 35.19
CA ASP A 149 -13.74 -76.16 35.68
C ASP A 149 -14.41 -77.27 34.84
N SER A 150 -13.82 -77.62 33.70
CA SER A 150 -14.32 -78.65 32.77
C SER A 150 -13.61 -80.02 32.88
N ARG A 151 -12.66 -80.19 33.82
CA ARG A 151 -11.90 -81.44 34.04
C ARG A 151 -12.32 -82.18 35.30
#